data_AF-A0A9P6XUD2-F1
#
_entry.id   AF-A0A9P6XUD2-F1
#
_cell.length_a   1.000
_cell.length_b   1.000
_cell.length_c   1.000
_cell.angle_alpha   90.00
_cell.angle_beta   90.00
_cell.angle_gamma   90.00
#
_symmetry.space_group_name_H-M   'P 1'
#
loop_
_entity.id
_entity.type
_entity.pdbx_description
1 polymer ?
#
loop_
_entity_poly.entity_id
_entity_poly.type
_entity_poly.pdbx_seq_one_letter_code
_entity_poly.pdbx_strand_id
1 'polypeptide(L)'
;MGDRTAAPPYRYQNRRVVCHDMAPLVRASWLRGVSALPNSFAHECMIDELAHAAGADPVEYRVRHLDDARAVELIDATAQRAGWRPFTPGSRGTPDADGQLHGRGVAYARYVHSKFPGFGAAWAASTAT
;
A
#
# COMPACT_ATOMS: atom_id res chain seq x y z
N MET A 1 -13.15 14.64 8.14
CA MET A 1 -11.69 14.64 7.84
C MET A 1 -11.19 13.21 7.61
N GLY A 2 -11.96 12.38 6.88
CA GLY A 2 -11.52 11.06 6.41
C GLY A 2 -10.86 11.08 5.02
N ASP A 3 -10.73 12.26 4.42
CA ASP A 3 -10.38 12.49 3.02
C ASP A 3 -8.87 12.46 2.75
N ARG A 4 -8.02 12.59 3.78
CA ARG A 4 -6.56 12.56 3.59
C ARG A 4 -6.11 11.18 3.12
N THR A 5 -5.36 11.16 2.01
CA THR A 5 -4.90 9.95 1.32
C THR A 5 -6.06 9.04 0.84
N ALA A 6 -7.29 9.56 0.77
CA ALA A 6 -8.42 8.78 0.24
C ALA A 6 -8.29 8.54 -1.28
N ALA A 7 -7.64 9.45 -2.00
CA ALA A 7 -7.24 9.21 -3.38
C ALA A 7 -6.04 8.24 -3.42
N PRO A 8 -6.16 7.08 -4.10
CA PRO A 8 -5.06 6.13 -4.20
C PRO A 8 -3.90 6.71 -5.02
N PRO A 9 -2.64 6.30 -4.72
CA PRO A 9 -1.47 6.76 -5.46
C PRO A 9 -1.35 6.12 -6.86
N TYR A 10 -2.04 5.00 -7.10
CA TYR A 10 -2.01 4.26 -8.35
C TYR A 10 -2.93 4.86 -9.43
N ARG A 11 -2.53 4.66 -10.68
CA ARG A 11 -3.28 5.09 -11.85
C ARG A 11 -4.48 4.17 -12.10
N TYR A 12 -5.67 4.72 -11.89
CA TYR A 12 -6.94 4.12 -12.28
C TYR A 12 -7.64 5.01 -13.28
N GLN A 13 -8.03 4.47 -14.43
CA GLN A 13 -8.71 5.23 -15.49
C GLN A 13 -10.03 5.82 -14.99
N ASN A 14 -10.79 5.03 -14.22
CA ASN A 14 -12.07 5.43 -13.67
C ASN A 14 -12.03 5.25 -12.15
N ARG A 15 -12.21 6.34 -11.39
CA ARG A 15 -12.27 6.29 -9.93
C ARG A 15 -13.28 7.29 -9.39
N ARG A 16 -14.02 6.87 -8.35
CA ARG A 16 -14.94 7.72 -7.59
C ARG A 16 -14.63 7.53 -6.11
N VAL A 17 -14.30 8.64 -5.44
CA VAL A 17 -13.99 8.66 -4.00
C VAL A 17 -15.04 9.55 -3.33
N VAL A 18 -15.74 9.00 -2.34
CA VAL A 18 -16.74 9.71 -1.55
C VAL A 18 -16.40 9.52 -0.08
N CYS A 19 -16.34 10.61 0.68
CA CYS A 19 -16.09 10.57 2.11
C CYS A 19 -17.38 10.90 2.86
N HIS A 20 -17.83 9.98 3.72
CA HIS A 20 -18.95 10.20 4.62
C HIS A 20 -18.40 10.38 6.04
N ASP A 21 -18.31 11.62 6.48
CA ASP A 21 -17.97 11.93 7.88
C ASP A 21 -19.22 11.70 8.75
N MET A 22 -19.13 10.79 9.73
CA MET A 22 -20.21 10.48 10.66
C MET A 22 -19.83 10.88 12.09
N ALA A 23 -20.84 11.18 12.92
CA ALA A 23 -20.62 11.44 14.34
C ALA A 23 -20.06 10.17 15.02
N PRO A 24 -18.92 10.24 15.73
CA PRO A 24 -18.33 9.08 16.35
C PRO A 24 -19.09 8.70 17.64
N LEU A 25 -19.13 7.40 17.97
CA LEU A 25 -19.78 6.90 19.20
C LEU A 25 -19.09 7.39 20.49
N VAL A 26 -17.78 7.61 20.41
CA VAL A 26 -16.95 8.21 21.47
C VAL A 26 -16.14 9.35 20.87
N ARG A 27 -15.65 10.26 21.71
CA ARG A 27 -14.88 11.42 21.23
C ARG A 27 -13.68 10.97 20.39
N ALA A 28 -13.67 11.31 19.11
CA ALA A 28 -12.55 11.07 18.23
C ALA A 28 -11.40 12.05 18.53
N SER A 29 -10.17 11.58 18.34
CA SER A 29 -8.96 12.41 18.41
C SER A 29 -7.95 11.91 17.37
N TRP A 30 -6.81 12.58 17.28
CA TRP A 30 -5.76 12.30 16.31
C TRP A 30 -4.92 11.09 16.74
N LEU A 31 -4.89 10.06 15.89
CA LEU A 31 -3.87 9.03 15.91
C LEU A 31 -2.83 9.33 14.81
N ARG A 32 -1.59 8.85 14.97
CA ARG A 32 -0.54 9.01 13.96
C ARG A 32 -1.02 8.47 12.61
N GLY A 33 -0.94 9.29 11.56
CA GLY A 33 -1.46 8.95 10.24
C GLY A 33 -2.98 9.15 10.11
N VAL A 34 -3.50 10.25 10.67
CA VAL A 34 -4.91 10.70 10.60
C VAL A 34 -5.51 10.44 9.21
N SER A 35 -6.43 9.48 9.14
CA SER A 35 -7.04 8.85 7.94
C SER A 35 -6.08 8.24 6.92
N ALA A 36 -4.83 8.70 6.84
CA ALA A 36 -3.82 8.15 5.94
C ALA A 36 -3.49 6.68 6.22
N LEU A 37 -3.48 6.27 7.49
CA LEU A 37 -3.21 4.89 7.88
C LEU A 37 -4.26 3.92 7.33
N PRO A 38 -5.57 4.06 7.65
CA PRO A 38 -6.58 3.14 7.13
C PRO A 38 -6.72 3.22 5.60
N ASN A 39 -6.59 4.41 5.00
CA ASN A 39 -6.67 4.55 3.55
C ASN A 39 -5.48 3.88 2.84
N SER A 40 -4.25 4.05 3.34
CA SER A 40 -3.07 3.39 2.74
C SER A 40 -3.16 1.88 2.89
N PHE A 41 -3.64 1.38 4.04
CA PHE A 41 -3.89 -0.05 4.23
C PHE A 41 -4.88 -0.59 3.18
N ALA A 42 -6.03 0.07 3.01
CA ALA A 42 -7.02 -0.35 2.02
C ALA A 42 -6.46 -0.34 0.59
N HIS A 43 -5.73 0.71 0.20
CA HIS A 43 -5.11 0.80 -1.13
C HIS A 43 -4.07 -0.30 -1.36
N GLU A 44 -3.23 -0.58 -0.35
CA GLU A 44 -2.17 -1.58 -0.46
C GLU A 44 -2.68 -3.02 -0.43
N CYS A 45 -3.76 -3.31 0.30
CA CYS A 45 -4.43 -4.60 0.19
C CYS A 45 -5.07 -4.78 -1.20
N MET A 46 -5.80 -3.77 -1.68
CA MET A 46 -6.48 -3.84 -2.98
C MET A 46 -5.51 -4.02 -4.14
N ILE A 47 -4.40 -3.27 -4.17
CA ILE A 47 -3.41 -3.41 -5.26
C ILE A 47 -2.72 -4.78 -5.24
N ASP A 48 -2.56 -5.39 -4.06
CA ASP A 48 -2.00 -6.73 -3.92
C ASP A 48 -2.96 -7.81 -4.43
N GLU A 49 -4.24 -7.70 -4.09
CA GLU A 49 -5.30 -8.58 -4.63
C GLU A 49 -5.39 -8.47 -6.17
N LEU A 50 -5.26 -7.26 -6.70
CA LEU A 50 -5.22 -7.03 -8.15
C LEU A 50 -3.98 -7.65 -8.80
N ALA A 51 -2.81 -7.53 -8.18
CA ALA A 51 -1.59 -8.18 -8.67
C ALA A 51 -1.74 -9.70 -8.69
N HIS A 52 -2.31 -10.27 -7.61
CA HIS A 52 -2.61 -11.69 -7.52
C HIS A 52 -3.58 -12.15 -8.62
N ALA A 53 -4.69 -11.44 -8.81
CA ALA A 53 -5.68 -11.76 -9.83
C ALA A 53 -5.11 -11.64 -11.25
N ALA A 54 -4.18 -10.71 -11.48
CA ALA A 54 -3.46 -10.56 -12.75
C ALA A 54 -2.33 -11.57 -12.96
N GLY A 55 -2.00 -12.40 -11.96
CA GLY A 55 -0.85 -13.30 -12.00
C GLY A 55 0.50 -12.57 -12.09
N ALA A 56 0.56 -11.33 -11.62
CA ALA A 56 1.73 -10.48 -11.70
C ALA A 56 2.50 -10.45 -10.36
N ASP A 57 3.81 -10.18 -10.41
CA ASP A 57 4.57 -9.92 -9.20
C ASP A 57 4.09 -8.60 -8.54
N PRO A 58 3.88 -8.58 -7.21
CA PRO A 58 3.31 -7.42 -6.52
C PRO A 58 4.19 -6.17 -6.55
N VAL A 59 5.51 -6.29 -6.68
CA VAL A 59 6.42 -5.14 -6.83
C VAL A 59 6.27 -4.57 -8.23
N GLU A 60 6.41 -5.42 -9.24
CA GLU A 60 6.30 -5.03 -10.64
C GLU A 60 4.92 -4.41 -10.95
N TYR A 61 3.86 -5.01 -10.41
CA TYR A 61 2.50 -4.55 -10.62
C TYR A 61 2.30 -3.13 -10.08
N ARG A 62 2.84 -2.81 -8.90
CA ARG A 62 2.79 -1.45 -8.32
C ARG A 62 3.53 -0.45 -9.19
N VAL A 63 4.77 -0.76 -9.60
CA VAL A 63 5.60 0.11 -10.43
C VAL A 63 4.93 0.45 -11.76
N ARG A 64 4.30 -0.53 -12.42
CA ARG A 64 3.56 -0.32 -13.69
C ARG A 64 2.38 0.67 -13.56
N HIS A 65 1.86 0.87 -12.36
CA HIS A 65 0.69 1.72 -12.09
C HIS A 65 1.02 3.01 -11.33
N LEU A 66 2.30 3.34 -11.14
CA LEU A 66 2.74 4.58 -10.50
C LEU A 66 3.30 5.56 -11.54
N ASP A 67 2.81 6.80 -11.51
CA ASP A 67 3.35 7.90 -12.34
C ASP A 67 4.46 8.70 -11.60
N ASP A 68 4.58 8.53 -10.28
CA ASP A 68 5.56 9.23 -9.45
C ASP A 68 6.93 8.52 -9.51
N ALA A 69 7.87 9.11 -10.25
CA ALA A 69 9.22 8.55 -10.44
C ALA A 69 9.96 8.30 -9.11
N ARG A 70 9.74 9.15 -8.08
CA ARG A 70 10.34 8.96 -6.76
C ARG A 70 9.74 7.77 -6.03
N ALA A 71 8.44 7.52 -6.22
CA ALA A 71 7.78 6.34 -5.66
C ALA A 71 8.33 5.06 -6.30
N VAL A 72 8.50 5.06 -7.62
CA VAL A 72 9.09 3.93 -8.36
C VAL A 72 10.50 3.64 -7.86
N GLU A 73 11.38 4.65 -7.83
CA GLU A 73 12.75 4.51 -7.34
C GLU A 73 12.80 3.96 -5.91
N LEU A 74 11.93 4.44 -5.02
CA LEU A 74 11.86 3.98 -3.64
C LEU A 74 11.44 2.50 -3.53
N ILE A 75 10.45 2.08 -4.31
CA ILE A 75 9.97 0.69 -4.31
C ILE A 75 11.08 -0.23 -4.83
N ASP A 76 11.72 0.13 -5.95
CA ASP A 76 12.79 -0.66 -6.56
C ASP A 76 13.99 -0.78 -5.61
N ALA A 77 14.42 0.34 -5.00
CA ALA A 77 15.52 0.33 -4.05
C ALA A 77 15.20 -0.50 -2.80
N THR A 78 13.97 -0.42 -2.29
CA THR A 78 13.52 -1.23 -1.15
C THR A 78 13.52 -2.72 -1.50
N ALA A 79 12.95 -3.08 -2.65
CA ALA A 79 12.91 -4.46 -3.13
C ALA A 79 14.32 -5.03 -3.35
N GLN A 80 15.22 -4.25 -3.95
CA GLN A 80 16.61 -4.65 -4.16
C GLN A 80 17.34 -4.89 -2.84
N ARG A 81 17.22 -3.98 -1.87
CA ARG A 81 17.86 -4.11 -0.54
C ARG A 81 17.31 -5.29 0.26
N ALA A 82 16.05 -5.63 0.07
CA ALA A 82 15.42 -6.81 0.67
C ALA A 82 15.76 -8.12 -0.07
N GLY A 83 16.54 -8.06 -1.16
CA GLY A 83 16.83 -9.23 -1.99
C GLY A 83 15.57 -9.82 -2.60
N TRP A 84 14.58 -8.99 -2.96
CA TRP A 84 13.31 -9.44 -3.50
C TRP A 84 13.51 -10.25 -4.77
N ARG A 85 13.03 -11.49 -4.76
CA ARG A 85 12.98 -12.38 -5.91
C ARG A 85 11.54 -12.49 -6.39
N PRO A 86 11.23 -12.06 -7.63
CA PRO A 86 9.88 -12.15 -8.17
C PRO A 86 9.32 -13.57 -8.11
N PHE A 87 8.02 -13.67 -7.86
CA PHE A 87 7.30 -14.95 -7.81
C PHE A 87 7.82 -15.99 -6.79
N THR A 88 8.66 -15.58 -5.84
CA THR A 88 9.09 -16.50 -4.78
C THR A 88 7.88 -16.92 -3.96
N PRO A 89 7.55 -18.22 -3.92
CA PRO A 89 6.39 -18.69 -3.19
C PRO A 89 6.62 -18.56 -1.68
N GLY A 90 5.59 -18.09 -0.96
CA GLY A 90 5.50 -18.34 0.48
C GLY A 90 5.09 -19.79 0.76
N SER A 91 4.84 -20.11 2.03
CA SER A 91 4.46 -21.46 2.46
C SER A 91 3.16 -21.98 1.85
N ARG A 92 2.24 -21.10 1.42
CA ARG A 92 0.93 -21.49 0.84
C ARG A 92 0.18 -22.55 1.66
N GLY A 93 0.26 -22.46 2.99
CA GLY A 93 -0.37 -23.40 3.92
C GLY A 93 0.42 -24.69 4.16
N THR A 94 1.59 -24.87 3.53
CA THR A 94 2.53 -25.95 3.84
C THR A 94 3.58 -25.46 4.84
N PRO A 95 3.56 -25.95 6.10
CA PRO A 95 4.55 -25.57 7.08
C PRO A 95 5.92 -26.19 6.79
N ASP A 96 6.97 -25.59 7.34
CA ASP A 96 8.31 -26.18 7.34
C ASP A 96 8.45 -27.31 8.38
N ALA A 97 9.67 -27.82 8.55
CA ALA A 97 9.97 -28.91 9.48
C ALA A 97 9.65 -28.56 10.95
N ASP A 98 9.67 -27.27 11.29
CA ASP A 98 9.38 -26.75 12.64
C ASP A 98 7.89 -26.37 12.80
N GLY A 99 7.07 -26.60 11.77
CA GLY A 99 5.64 -26.28 11.79
C GLY A 99 5.30 -24.83 11.42
N GLN A 100 6.27 -24.05 10.91
CA GLN A 100 6.08 -22.61 10.67
C GLN A 100 5.62 -22.30 9.24
N LEU A 101 4.77 -21.27 9.11
CA LEU A 101 4.35 -20.72 7.83
C LEU A 101 5.10 -19.43 7.53
N HIS A 102 5.58 -19.32 6.30
CA HIS A 102 6.34 -18.19 5.79
C HIS A 102 5.52 -17.39 4.80
N GLY A 103 5.52 -16.08 4.97
CA GLY A 103 4.83 -15.12 4.10
C GLY A 103 5.79 -14.03 3.68
N ARG A 104 5.56 -13.46 2.50
CA ARG A 104 6.31 -12.31 1.98
C ARG A 104 5.32 -11.25 1.55
N GLY A 105 5.67 -9.99 1.76
CA GLY A 105 4.79 -8.87 1.43
C GLY A 105 5.57 -7.63 1.05
N VAL A 106 4.91 -6.74 0.30
CA VAL A 106 5.42 -5.41 -0.04
C VAL A 106 4.30 -4.40 0.16
N ALA A 107 4.65 -3.22 0.64
CA ALA A 107 3.71 -2.11 0.75
C ALA A 107 4.38 -0.78 0.40
N TYR A 108 3.61 0.12 -0.19
CA TYR A 108 3.98 1.50 -0.46
C TYR A 108 2.92 2.46 0.12
N ALA A 109 3.37 3.58 0.67
CA ALA A 109 2.48 4.61 1.19
C ALA A 109 2.99 6.01 0.84
N ARG A 110 2.04 6.89 0.48
CA ARG A 110 2.28 8.31 0.28
C ARG A 110 1.45 9.12 1.28
N TYR A 111 2.13 9.79 2.19
CA TYR A 111 1.46 10.68 3.13
C TYR A 111 1.17 12.01 2.46
N VAL A 112 -0.11 12.37 2.38
CA VAL A 112 -0.57 13.61 1.75
C VAL A 112 -0.83 14.67 2.82
N HIS A 113 -0.25 15.85 2.65
CA HIS A 113 -0.47 16.99 3.53
C HIS A 113 -1.24 18.10 2.78
N SER A 114 -1.84 19.05 3.53
CA SER A 114 -2.72 20.14 3.06
C SER A 114 -4.17 19.75 2.70
N LYS A 115 -4.98 20.73 2.23
CA LYS A 115 -6.38 20.53 1.84
C LYS A 115 -6.48 19.58 0.66
N PHE A 116 -7.47 18.70 0.65
CA PHE A 116 -7.69 17.73 -0.42
C PHE A 116 -7.72 18.37 -1.82
N PRO A 117 -7.06 17.77 -2.84
CA PRO A 117 -6.38 16.47 -2.83
C PRO A 117 -4.96 16.50 -2.23
N GLY A 118 -4.48 17.67 -1.79
CA GLY A 118 -3.19 17.87 -1.11
C GLY A 118 -1.96 17.59 -1.98
N PHE A 119 -0.79 17.56 -1.35
CA PHE A 119 0.47 17.16 -1.99
C PHE A 119 1.19 16.10 -1.15
N GLY A 120 1.97 15.24 -1.81
CA GLY A 120 2.77 14.23 -1.14
C GLY A 120 3.88 14.85 -0.31
N ALA A 121 3.83 14.67 1.00
CA ALA A 121 4.82 15.18 1.95
C ALA A 121 5.86 14.12 2.34
N ALA A 122 5.50 12.83 2.29
CA ALA A 122 6.41 11.73 2.59
C ALA A 122 6.05 10.46 1.79
N TRP A 123 7.08 9.66 1.52
CA TRP A 123 7.00 8.35 0.88
C TRP A 123 7.56 7.31 1.83
N ALA A 124 6.91 6.16 1.92
CA ALA A 124 7.41 5.01 2.64
C ALA A 124 7.18 3.77 1.79
N ALA A 125 8.15 2.86 1.79
CA ALA A 125 7.99 1.52 1.25
C ALA A 125 8.58 0.52 2.23
N SER A 126 8.00 -0.67 2.29
CA SER A 126 8.44 -1.74 3.17
C SER A 126 8.27 -3.08 2.50
N THR A 127 9.16 -4.00 2.83
CA THR A 127 9.07 -5.42 2.46
C THR A 127 9.12 -6.26 3.72
N ALA A 128 8.35 -7.35 3.75
CA ALA A 128 8.50 -8.45 4.69
C ALA A 128 8.97 -9.67 3.90
N THR A 129 10.02 -10.32 4.39
CA THR A 129 10.70 -11.45 3.73
C THR A 129 10.79 -12.64 4.65
#